data_AF-A0A2M7EZ41-F1
#
_entry.id   AF-A0A2M7EZ41-F1
#
_cell.length_a   1.000
_cell.length_b   1.000
_cell.length_c   1.000
_cell.angle_alpha   90.00
_cell.angle_beta   90.00
_cell.angle_gamma   90.00
#
_symmetry.space_group_name_H-M   'P 1'
#
loop_
_entity.id
_entity.type
_entity.pdbx_description
1 polymer ?
#
loop_
_entity_poly.entity_id
_entity_poly.type
_entity_poly.pdbx_seq_one_letter_code
_entity_poly.pdbx_strand_id
1 'polypeptide(L)' 'MAKLAFLGLGVMGYPMAGHLQAAGHEVCVYNRTAAKAEKWAAQHGGSSAATPRAAAEGAEFVMACVGNDDD' A
#
# COMPACT_ATOMS: atom_id res chain seq x y z
N MET A 1 -10.96 -2.52 13.22
CA MET A 1 -9.86 -2.23 12.29
C MET A 1 -9.67 -3.47 11.42
N ALA A 2 -9.36 -3.28 10.14
CA ALA A 2 -9.08 -4.39 9.21
C ALA A 2 -7.62 -4.36 8.78
N LYS A 3 -7.04 -5.53 8.53
CA LYS A 3 -5.70 -5.69 7.94
C LYS A 3 -5.80 -5.73 6.43
N LEU A 4 -5.10 -4.84 5.75
CA LEU A 4 -5.19 -4.72 4.31
C LEU A 4 -3.85 -4.47 3.64
N ALA A 5 -3.71 -5.03 2.44
CA ALA A 5 -2.61 -4.78 1.54
C ALA A 5 -3.01 -3.77 0.48
N PHE A 6 -2.17 -2.77 0.22
CA PHE A 6 -2.37 -1.82 -0.88
C PHE A 6 -1.21 -1.89 -1.88
N LEU A 7 -1.51 -2.35 -3.09
CA LEU A 7 -0.55 -2.58 -4.16
C LEU A 7 -0.62 -1.44 -5.18
N GLY A 8 0.45 -0.65 -5.25
CA GLY A 8 0.56 0.49 -6.14
C GLY A 8 0.37 1.81 -5.42
N LEU A 9 1.38 2.67 -5.51
CA LEU A 9 1.45 3.98 -4.86
C LEU A 9 1.67 5.08 -5.90
N GLY A 10 0.83 5.09 -6.92
CA GLY A 10 0.72 6.18 -7.91
C GLY A 10 0.01 7.40 -7.35
N VAL A 11 -0.36 8.34 -8.24
CA VAL A 11 -1.08 9.58 -7.87
C VAL A 11 -2.35 9.27 -7.07
N MET A 12 -3.06 8.19 -7.42
CA MET A 12 -4.26 7.77 -6.69
C MET A 12 -3.96 6.84 -5.51
N GLY A 13 -3.16 5.80 -5.72
CA GLY A 13 -2.91 4.79 -4.68
C GLY A 13 -2.27 5.35 -3.40
N TYR A 14 -1.36 6.32 -3.54
CA TYR A 14 -0.63 6.90 -2.40
C TYR A 14 -1.57 7.55 -1.36
N PRO A 15 -2.44 8.53 -1.73
CA PRO A 15 -3.38 9.12 -0.79
C PRO A 15 -4.49 8.14 -0.35
N MET A 16 -4.93 7.21 -1.21
CA MET A 16 -5.94 6.20 -0.83
C MET A 16 -5.46 5.31 0.31
N ALA A 17 -4.26 4.75 0.20
CA ALA A 17 -3.64 3.98 1.28
C ALA A 17 -3.50 4.84 2.54
N GLY A 18 -3.09 6.11 2.38
CA GLY A 18 -2.95 7.07 3.48
C GLY A 18 -4.26 7.30 4.25
N HIS A 19 -5.38 7.46 3.54
CA HIS A 19 -6.71 7.60 4.17
C HIS A 19 -7.14 6.34 4.92
N LEU A 20 -6.86 5.15 4.39
CA LEU A 20 -7.17 3.88 5.08
C LEU A 20 -6.38 3.78 6.39
N GLN A 21 -5.10 4.13 6.37
CA GLN A 21 -4.27 4.16 7.57
C GLN A 21 -4.79 5.21 8.58
N ALA A 22 -5.14 6.41 8.12
CA ALA A 22 -5.68 7.48 8.96
C ALA A 22 -7.05 7.14 9.58
N ALA A 23 -7.86 6.32 8.89
CA ALA A 23 -9.12 5.80 9.41
C ALA A 23 -8.96 4.67 10.45
N GLY A 24 -7.73 4.26 10.73
CA GLY A 24 -7.44 3.16 11.66
C GLY A 24 -7.54 1.79 11.01
N HIS A 25 -7.12 1.62 9.77
CA HIS A 25 -6.83 0.28 9.24
C HIS A 25 -5.34 -0.04 9.41
N GLU A 26 -5.00 -1.32 9.50
CA GLU A 26 -3.60 -1.77 9.46
C GLU A 26 -3.21 -1.96 8.00
N VAL A 27 -2.42 -1.04 7.46
CA VAL A 27 -2.08 -1.02 6.03
C VAL A 27 -0.65 -1.46 5.81
N CYS A 28 -0.47 -2.50 4.99
CA CYS A 28 0.82 -2.87 4.42
C CYS A 28 0.86 -2.49 2.94
N VAL A 29 1.81 -1.65 2.53
CA VAL A 29 1.90 -1.19 1.15
C VAL A 29 3.00 -1.91 0.36
N TYR A 30 2.77 -2.07 -0.93
CA TYR A 30 3.81 -2.41 -1.89
C TYR A 30 3.77 -1.46 -3.07
N ASN A 31 4.94 -1.12 -3.59
CA ASN A 31 5.06 -0.44 -4.87
C ASN A 31 6.34 -0.89 -5.58
N ARG A 32 6.31 -0.97 -6.93
CA ARG A 32 7.46 -1.36 -7.76
C ARG A 32 8.73 -0.56 -7.42
N THR A 33 8.58 0.75 -7.20
CA THR A 33 9.65 1.60 -6.65
C THR A 33 9.60 1.57 -5.12
N ALA A 34 10.50 0.82 -4.49
CA ALA A 34 10.54 0.60 -3.04
C ALA A 34 10.57 1.91 -2.22
N ALA A 35 11.39 2.89 -2.64
CA ALA A 35 11.48 4.18 -1.97
C ALA A 35 10.13 4.92 -1.83
N LYS A 36 9.15 4.69 -2.73
CA LYS A 36 7.81 5.25 -2.58
C LYS A 36 7.04 4.59 -1.43
N ALA A 37 7.17 3.28 -1.26
CA ALA A 37 6.53 2.52 -0.19
C ALA A 37 7.14 2.85 1.17
N GLU A 38 8.47 2.96 1.24
CA GLU A 38 9.19 3.39 2.45
C GLU A 38 8.79 4.81 2.87
N LYS A 39 8.74 5.75 1.91
CA LYS A 39 8.28 7.12 2.16
C LYS A 39 6.84 7.14 2.67
N TRP A 40 5.96 6.34 2.07
CA TRP A 40 4.56 6.24 2.51
C TRP A 40 4.47 5.74 3.96
N ALA A 41 5.20 4.68 4.31
CA ALA A 41 5.23 4.12 5.66
C ALA A 41 5.74 5.15 6.68
N ALA A 42 6.82 5.86 6.37
CA ALA A 42 7.36 6.93 7.21
C ALA A 42 6.38 8.11 7.39
N GLN A 43 5.57 8.42 6.37
CA GLN A 43 4.61 9.53 6.42
C GLN A 43 3.32 9.18 7.16
N HIS A 44 2.79 7.97 7.00
CA HIS A 44 1.44 7.60 7.46
C HIS A 44 1.42 6.62 8.64
N GLY A 45 2.55 5.99 9.00
CA GLY A 45 2.64 5.09 10.15
C GLY A 45 2.11 3.66 9.90
N GLY A 46 2.04 3.23 8.64
CA GLY A 46 1.79 1.82 8.27
C GLY A 46 3.08 1.05 7.95
N SER A 47 2.97 -0.14 7.37
CA SER A 47 4.12 -0.97 6.99
C SER A 47 4.31 -1.03 5.46
N SER A 48 5.49 -1.47 5.03
CA SER A 48 5.76 -1.76 3.61
C SER A 48 6.44 -3.12 3.47
N ALA A 49 6.24 -3.77 2.32
CA ALA A 49 6.84 -5.07 2.02
C ALA A 49 7.58 -5.08 0.68
N ALA A 50 8.57 -5.96 0.56
CA ALA A 50 9.44 -6.06 -0.62
C ALA A 50 8.75 -6.69 -1.85
N THR A 51 7.63 -7.40 -1.67
CA THR A 51 6.90 -8.05 -2.76
C THR A 51 5.38 -7.95 -2.54
N PRO A 52 4.56 -8.03 -3.60
CA PRO A 52 3.10 -8.08 -3.46
C PRO A 52 2.64 -9.25 -2.58
N ARG A 53 3.31 -10.41 -2.70
CA ARG A 53 3.02 -11.61 -1.89
C ARG A 53 3.20 -11.31 -0.40
N ALA A 54 4.33 -10.73 -0.02
CA ALA A 54 4.63 -10.39 1.36
C ALA A 54 3.69 -9.30 1.90
N ALA A 55 3.28 -8.34 1.06
CA ALA A 55 2.29 -7.33 1.47
C ALA A 55 0.92 -7.95 1.76
N ALA A 56 0.50 -8.94 0.98
CA ALA A 56 -0.79 -9.61 1.10
C ALA A 56 -0.85 -10.68 2.21
N GLU A 57 0.28 -11.02 2.84
CA GLU A 57 0.33 -12.09 3.83
C GLU A 57 -0.46 -11.71 5.09
N GLY A 58 -1.51 -12.49 5.38
CA GLY A 58 -2.41 -12.23 6.51
C GLY A 58 -3.36 -11.03 6.33
N ALA A 59 -3.42 -10.43 5.14
CA ALA A 59 -4.40 -9.40 4.83
C ALA A 59 -5.79 -9.99 4.63
N GLU A 60 -6.82 -9.32 5.15
CA GLU A 60 -8.22 -9.65 4.91
C GLU A 60 -8.69 -9.14 3.54
N PHE A 61 -8.08 -8.04 3.09
CA PHE A 61 -8.35 -7.41 1.81
C PHE A 61 -7.04 -7.05 1.09
N VAL A 62 -7.02 -7.27 -0.23
CA VAL A 62 -5.96 -6.80 -1.12
C VAL A 62 -6.56 -5.82 -2.10
N MET A 63 -6.05 -4.59 -2.08
CA MET A 63 -6.44 -3.52 -3.00
C MET A 63 -5.30 -3.25 -3.97
N ALA A 64 -5.62 -3.01 -5.24
CA ALA A 64 -4.64 -2.65 -6.26
C ALA A 64 -5.06 -1.38 -7.01
N CYS A 65 -4.13 -0.43 -7.11
CA CYS A 65 -4.30 0.79 -7.90
C CYS A 65 -2.98 1.06 -8.63
N VAL A 66 -2.88 0.51 -9.83
CA VAL A 66 -1.67 0.53 -10.66
C VAL A 66 -1.98 1.17 -12.01
N GLY A 67 -0.97 1.74 -12.66
CA GLY A 67 -1.09 2.15 -14.06
C GLY A 67 -1.17 0.93 -14.97
N ASN A 68 -1.72 1.12 -16.17
CA ASN A 68 -1.57 0.15 -17.24
C ASN A 68 -0.19 0.38 -17.87
N ASP A 69 0.70 -0.62 -17.82
CA ASP A 69 2.08 -0.46 -18.34
C ASP A 69 2.14 -0.55 -19.89
N ASP A 70 1.00 -0.72 -20.59
CA ASP A 70 0.90 -0.75 -22.06
C ASP A 70 0.70 0.64 -22.71
N ASP A 71 0.73 1.73 -21.93
CA ASP A 71 0.62 3.13 -22.39
C ASP A 71 2.00 3.77 -22.68
#